data_AF-A0A6B1H185-F1
#
_entry.id   AF-A0A6B1H185-F1
#
_cell.length_a   1.000
_cell.length_b   1.000
_cell.length_c   1.000
_cell.angle_alpha   90.00
_cell.angle_beta   90.00
_cell.angle_gamma   90.00
#
_symmetry.space_group_name_H-M   'P 1'
#
loop_
_entity.id
_entity.type
_entity.pdbx_description
1 polymer ?
#
loop_
_entity_poly.entity_id
_entity_poly.type
_entity_poly.pdbx_seq_one_letter_code
_entity_poly.pdbx_strand_id
1 'polypeptide(L)'
;MSASFDLNDLEHFTVGTIGPPGQRVFYLQAGITGTLVSLKMEKQQVAALAEYLDGALREISDDPGSIVPEADIGLIEPLESEWTVGDIGIGYDADADRMLIMATEMPTQEEEDDDLATARFRITQSQVAGFVARARQVVAAGRPPCRYCGAPLNDDGTWCPCSN
;
A
#
# COMPACT_ATOMS: atom_id res chain seq x y z
N MET A 1 19.46 7.75 12.78
CA MET A 1 18.09 7.68 13.30
C MET A 1 17.16 8.21 12.23
N SER A 2 16.38 7.31 11.66
CA SER A 2 15.37 7.61 10.67
C SER A 2 14.20 8.39 11.30
N ALA A 3 13.46 9.15 10.51
CA ALA A 3 12.34 9.94 11.01
C ALA A 3 11.10 9.07 11.24
N SER A 4 10.39 9.32 12.35
CA SER A 4 9.08 8.73 12.64
C SER A 4 7.95 9.70 12.30
N PHE A 5 6.79 9.16 11.92
CA PHE A 5 5.65 9.92 11.41
C PHE A 5 4.34 9.47 12.07
N ASP A 6 3.42 10.41 12.31
CA ASP A 6 2.05 10.14 12.76
C ASP A 6 1.10 11.07 12.01
N LEU A 7 0.37 10.54 11.03
CA LEU A 7 -0.49 11.27 10.11
C LEU A 7 -1.94 10.77 10.22
N ASN A 8 -2.87 11.68 10.50
CA ASN A 8 -4.26 11.34 10.86
C ASN A 8 -5.28 11.64 9.78
N ASP A 9 -5.16 12.78 9.11
CA ASP A 9 -6.12 13.29 8.14
C ASP A 9 -5.43 13.33 6.77
N LEU A 10 -5.14 12.14 6.25
CA LEU A 10 -4.43 11.99 5.00
C LEU A 10 -5.24 12.58 3.84
N GLU A 11 -4.59 13.43 3.05
CA GLU A 11 -5.09 13.92 1.76
C GLU A 11 -4.60 13.03 0.61
N HIS A 12 -3.60 12.20 0.89
CA HIS A 12 -3.00 11.31 -0.06
C HIS A 12 -2.59 10.01 0.63
N PHE A 13 -3.02 8.87 0.09
CA PHE A 13 -2.57 7.56 0.52
C PHE A 13 -2.59 6.59 -0.67
N THR A 14 -1.43 6.22 -1.20
CA THR A 14 -1.33 5.37 -2.38
C THR A 14 -0.14 4.43 -2.32
N VAL A 15 -0.13 3.47 -3.24
CA VAL A 15 1.03 2.65 -3.54
C VAL A 15 1.40 2.77 -5.01
N GLY A 16 2.69 2.72 -5.30
CA GLY A 16 3.19 2.72 -6.66
C GLY A 16 4.52 2.00 -6.79
N THR A 17 5.04 2.01 -8.01
CA THR A 17 6.32 1.39 -8.31
C THR A 17 7.09 2.18 -9.37
N ILE A 18 8.40 2.22 -9.24
CA ILE A 18 9.33 2.83 -10.19
C ILE A 18 10.31 1.77 -10.70
N GLY A 19 10.65 1.85 -11.99
CA GLY A 19 11.62 0.98 -12.64
C GLY A 19 11.03 -0.06 -13.60
N PRO A 20 11.88 -0.74 -14.40
CA PRO A 20 11.43 -1.71 -15.39
C PRO A 20 10.93 -3.00 -14.72
N PRO A 21 10.08 -3.80 -15.41
CA PRO A 21 9.66 -5.11 -14.91
C PRO A 21 10.84 -5.97 -14.44
N GLY A 22 10.74 -6.55 -13.25
CA GLY A 22 11.81 -7.34 -12.62
C GLY A 22 12.83 -6.54 -11.79
N GLN A 23 12.89 -5.21 -11.93
CA GLN A 23 13.72 -4.32 -11.11
C GLN A 23 12.89 -3.20 -10.47
N ARG A 24 11.60 -3.47 -10.28
CA ARG A 24 10.64 -2.54 -9.72
C ARG A 24 10.87 -2.36 -8.23
N VAL A 25 10.93 -1.11 -7.79
CA VAL A 25 10.88 -0.74 -6.38
C VAL A 25 9.46 -0.30 -6.05
N PHE A 26 8.88 -0.80 -4.96
CA PHE A 26 7.54 -0.45 -4.53
C PHE A 26 7.61 0.58 -3.42
N TYR A 27 6.65 1.50 -3.42
CA TYR A 27 6.58 2.59 -2.46
C TYR A 27 5.15 2.77 -1.96
N LEU A 28 4.99 2.87 -0.65
CA LEU A 28 3.81 3.45 0.00
C LEU A 28 4.05 4.94 0.14
N GLN A 29 3.09 5.76 -0.29
CA GLN A 29 3.16 7.20 -0.14
C GLN A 29 1.92 7.71 0.59
N ALA A 30 2.15 8.53 1.61
CA ALA A 30 1.12 9.13 2.44
C ALA A 30 1.42 10.61 2.61
N GLY A 31 0.40 11.47 2.52
CA GLY A 31 0.60 12.91 2.60
C GLY A 31 -0.55 13.66 3.27
N ILE A 32 -0.18 14.75 3.92
CA ILE A 32 -1.05 15.83 4.39
C ILE A 32 -0.52 17.14 3.83
N THR A 33 -1.27 18.24 3.97
CA THR A 33 -0.77 19.57 3.62
C THR A 33 0.63 19.82 4.22
N GLY A 34 1.62 20.00 3.35
CA GLY A 34 3.01 20.35 3.72
C GLY A 34 3.92 19.18 4.11
N THR A 35 3.40 17.95 4.20
CA THR A 35 4.19 16.76 4.55
C THR A 35 3.85 15.60 3.64
N LEU A 36 4.85 15.04 2.98
CA LEU A 36 4.73 13.86 2.12
C LEU A 36 5.76 12.83 2.59
N VAL A 37 5.31 11.62 2.90
CA VAL A 37 6.13 10.51 3.37
C VAL A 37 6.10 9.42 2.31
N SER A 38 7.28 8.97 1.88
CA SER A 38 7.40 7.81 0.99
C SER A 38 8.22 6.72 1.68
N LEU A 39 7.65 5.51 1.77
CA LEU A 39 8.28 4.36 2.40
C LEU A 39 8.51 3.27 1.35
N LYS A 40 9.71 2.68 1.33
CA LYS A 40 10.01 1.59 0.42
C LYS A 40 9.43 0.29 0.96
N MET A 41 8.77 -0.47 0.11
CA MET A 41 8.13 -1.74 0.45
C MET A 41 8.58 -2.87 -0.46
N GLU A 42 8.40 -4.10 0.02
CA GLU A 42 8.44 -5.28 -0.84
C GLU A 42 7.11 -5.51 -1.55
N LYS A 43 7.17 -6.14 -2.74
CA LYS A 43 5.96 -6.52 -3.49
C LYS A 43 5.00 -7.39 -2.66
N GLN A 44 5.54 -8.30 -1.86
CA GLN A 44 4.73 -9.21 -1.04
C GLN A 44 4.04 -8.47 0.10
N GLN A 45 4.70 -7.50 0.73
CA GLN A 45 4.09 -6.64 1.74
C GLN A 45 2.94 -5.83 1.15
N VAL A 46 3.11 -5.26 -0.05
CA VAL A 46 2.03 -4.53 -0.75
C VAL A 46 0.82 -5.44 -1.02
N ALA A 47 1.06 -6.66 -1.51
CA ALA A 47 0.01 -7.62 -1.80
C ALA A 47 -0.74 -8.05 -0.51
N ALA A 48 0.00 -8.40 0.54
CA ALA A 48 -0.55 -8.82 1.82
C ALA A 48 -1.35 -7.70 2.51
N LEU A 49 -0.84 -6.46 2.48
CA LEU A 49 -1.54 -5.30 3.03
C LEU A 49 -2.86 -5.06 2.29
N ALA A 50 -2.87 -5.15 0.96
CA ALA A 50 -4.08 -4.99 0.18
C ALA A 50 -5.12 -6.09 0.46
N GLU A 51 -4.69 -7.34 0.60
CA GLU A 51 -5.57 -8.46 0.93
C GLU A 51 -6.17 -8.30 2.34
N TYR A 52 -5.34 -7.97 3.32
CA TYR A 52 -5.80 -7.76 4.69
C TYR A 52 -6.80 -6.61 4.80
N LEU A 53 -6.48 -5.45 4.23
CA LEU A 53 -7.35 -4.27 4.28
C LEU A 53 -8.69 -4.50 3.58
N ASP A 54 -8.69 -5.23 2.46
CA ASP A 54 -9.90 -5.62 1.74
C ASP A 54 -10.75 -6.60 2.55
N GLY A 55 -10.13 -7.51 3.31
CA GLY A 55 -10.80 -8.37 4.28
C GLY A 55 -11.43 -7.56 5.42
N ALA A 56 -10.61 -6.74 6.10
CA ALA A 56 -11.04 -5.91 7.22
C ALA A 56 -12.19 -4.96 6.83
N LEU A 57 -12.14 -4.37 5.62
CA LEU A 57 -13.21 -3.50 5.13
C LEU A 57 -14.55 -4.21 5.04
N ARG A 58 -14.57 -5.50 4.66
CA ARG A 58 -15.80 -6.31 4.60
C ARG A 58 -16.31 -6.73 5.97
N GLU A 59 -15.45 -6.79 6.98
CA GLU A 59 -15.86 -7.10 8.35
C GLU A 59 -16.45 -5.89 9.06
N ILE A 60 -15.94 -4.70 8.76
CA ILE A 60 -16.31 -3.46 9.45
C ILE A 60 -17.50 -2.75 8.77
N SER A 61 -17.59 -2.79 7.44
CA SER A 61 -18.66 -2.12 6.70
C SER A 61 -19.83 -3.06 6.41
N ASP A 62 -21.05 -2.61 6.70
CA ASP A 62 -22.30 -3.33 6.37
C ASP A 62 -22.56 -3.41 4.85
N ASP A 63 -22.16 -2.37 4.10
CA ASP A 63 -22.27 -2.33 2.63
C ASP A 63 -20.96 -1.85 1.98
N PRO A 64 -19.92 -2.70 1.94
CA PRO A 64 -18.62 -2.34 1.39
C PRO A 64 -18.67 -2.03 -0.11
N GLY A 65 -19.73 -2.48 -0.81
CA GLY A 65 -19.93 -2.19 -2.24
C GLY A 65 -20.39 -0.77 -2.52
N SER A 66 -20.96 -0.09 -1.52
CA SER A 66 -21.37 1.32 -1.61
C SER A 66 -20.24 2.32 -1.41
N ILE A 67 -19.09 1.87 -0.88
CA ILE A 67 -17.95 2.73 -0.60
C ILE A 67 -17.35 3.20 -1.92
N VAL A 68 -17.39 4.51 -2.13
CA VAL A 68 -16.73 5.13 -3.28
C VAL A 68 -15.22 5.17 -2.99
N PRO A 69 -14.38 4.49 -3.81
CA PRO A 69 -12.93 4.55 -3.65
C PRO A 69 -12.42 5.97 -3.88
N GLU A 70 -11.45 6.39 -3.07
CA GLU A 70 -10.75 7.65 -3.36
C GLU A 70 -9.98 7.55 -4.69
N ALA A 71 -9.91 8.67 -5.41
CA ALA A 71 -9.26 8.72 -6.71
C ALA A 71 -7.75 8.41 -6.60
N ASP A 72 -7.27 7.51 -7.45
CA ASP A 72 -5.83 7.23 -7.55
C ASP A 72 -5.11 8.37 -8.27
N ILE A 73 -4.38 9.17 -7.51
CA ILE A 73 -3.54 10.24 -8.07
C ILE A 73 -2.09 9.78 -8.36
N GLY A 74 -1.76 8.51 -8.09
CA GLY A 74 -0.43 7.95 -8.30
C GLY A 74 0.64 8.53 -7.37
N LEU A 75 1.90 8.13 -7.57
CA LEU A 75 3.03 8.66 -6.79
C LEU A 75 3.33 10.10 -7.22
N ILE A 76 3.50 10.97 -6.22
CA ILE A 76 3.95 12.35 -6.38
C ILE A 76 5.48 12.38 -6.42
N GLU A 77 6.05 13.01 -7.44
CA GLU A 77 7.48 13.24 -7.60
C GLU A 77 7.93 14.58 -6.99
N PRO A 78 9.16 14.70 -6.48
CA PRO A 78 10.23 13.70 -6.45
C PRO A 78 10.01 12.62 -5.38
N LEU A 79 10.41 11.38 -5.70
CA LEU A 79 10.24 10.24 -4.81
C LEU A 79 11.54 9.96 -4.03
N GLU A 80 11.58 10.42 -2.79
CA GLU A 80 12.66 10.14 -1.84
C GLU A 80 12.09 9.25 -0.73
N SER A 81 12.65 8.05 -0.56
CA SER A 81 12.21 7.16 0.51
C SER A 81 12.89 7.49 1.82
N GLU A 82 12.11 7.60 2.88
CA GLU A 82 12.61 7.79 4.25
C GLU A 82 13.36 6.55 4.74
N TRP A 83 12.73 5.37 4.58
CA TRP A 83 13.28 4.08 4.99
C TRP A 83 12.54 2.91 4.34
N THR A 84 13.06 1.70 4.54
CA THR A 84 12.45 0.45 4.05
C THR A 84 11.60 -0.17 5.15
N VAL A 85 10.37 -0.56 4.82
CA VAL A 85 9.43 -1.17 5.76
C VAL A 85 9.85 -2.61 6.06
N GLY A 86 10.04 -2.93 7.34
CA GLY A 86 10.27 -4.28 7.82
C GLY A 86 8.97 -4.98 8.21
N ASP A 87 8.19 -4.33 9.08
CA ASP A 87 6.95 -4.86 9.63
C ASP A 87 5.77 -3.91 9.42
N ILE A 88 4.56 -4.47 9.33
CA ILE A 88 3.32 -3.71 9.14
C ILE A 88 2.26 -4.22 10.13
N GLY A 89 1.92 -3.39 11.10
CA GLY A 89 0.77 -3.55 11.97
C GLY A 89 -0.46 -2.87 11.39
N ILE A 90 -1.63 -3.49 11.58
CA ILE A 90 -2.92 -2.93 11.17
C ILE A 90 -3.88 -3.01 12.36
N GLY A 91 -4.64 -1.95 12.56
CA GLY A 91 -5.69 -1.86 13.57
C GLY A 91 -6.90 -1.10 13.05
N TYR A 92 -7.98 -1.16 13.80
CA TYR A 92 -9.19 -0.39 13.53
C TYR A 92 -9.60 0.37 14.78
N ASP A 93 -9.81 1.68 14.61
CA ASP A 93 -10.35 2.58 15.62
C ASP A 93 -11.85 2.72 15.37
N ALA A 94 -12.65 2.04 16.20
CA ALA A 94 -14.10 2.03 16.09
C ALA A 94 -14.75 3.36 16.51
N ASP A 95 -14.09 4.13 17.37
CA ASP A 95 -14.62 5.43 17.83
C ASP A 95 -14.45 6.49 16.72
N ALA A 96 -13.33 6.44 16.01
CA ALA A 96 -13.03 7.35 14.90
C ALA A 96 -13.52 6.86 13.53
N ASP A 97 -13.93 5.59 13.42
CA ASP A 97 -14.18 4.88 12.15
C ASP A 97 -13.00 5.07 11.18
N ARG A 98 -11.81 4.67 11.65
CA ARG A 98 -10.55 4.77 10.89
C ARG A 98 -9.76 3.49 10.99
N MET A 99 -9.17 3.07 9.87
CA MET A 99 -8.13 2.04 9.91
C MET A 99 -6.79 2.68 10.24
N LEU A 100 -6.06 2.07 11.16
CA LEU A 100 -4.70 2.45 11.53
C LEU A 100 -3.72 1.50 10.85
N ILE A 101 -2.77 2.06 10.11
CA ILE A 101 -1.63 1.32 9.56
C ILE A 101 -0.39 1.82 10.28
N MET A 102 0.38 0.90 10.82
CA MET A 102 1.66 1.16 11.47
C MET A 102 2.75 0.44 10.69
N ALA A 103 3.62 1.19 10.03
CA ALA A 103 4.81 0.66 9.39
C ALA A 103 6.01 0.86 10.31
N THR A 104 6.83 -0.18 10.46
CA THR A 104 8.08 -0.14 11.22
C THR A 104 9.25 -0.31 10.25
N GLU A 105 10.31 0.46 10.47
CA GLU A 105 11.55 0.37 9.72
C GLU A 105 12.16 -1.05 9.80
N MET A 106 12.78 -1.48 8.71
CA MET A 106 13.50 -2.74 8.66
C MET A 106 14.78 -2.65 9.49
N PRO A 107 14.97 -3.51 10.50
CA PRO A 107 16.13 -3.42 11.37
C PRO A 107 17.43 -3.69 10.63
N THR A 108 18.46 -2.93 10.97
CA THR A 108 19.84 -3.25 10.61
C THR A 108 20.49 -4.15 11.67
N GLN A 109 21.65 -4.75 11.35
CA GLN A 109 22.33 -5.69 12.26
C GLN A 109 22.80 -5.04 13.59
N GLU A 110 22.81 -3.72 13.67
CA GLU A 110 23.35 -2.94 14.79
C GLU A 110 22.27 -2.24 15.62
N GLU A 111 20.99 -2.33 15.24
CA GLU A 111 19.87 -1.63 15.88
C GLU A 111 19.06 -2.56 16.79
N GLU A 112 18.63 -2.03 17.93
CA GLU A 112 17.61 -2.64 18.79
C GLU A 112 16.21 -2.19 18.34
N ASP A 113 15.16 -2.99 18.63
CA ASP A 113 13.79 -2.71 18.15
C ASP A 113 13.26 -1.31 18.57
N ASP A 114 13.70 -0.78 19.72
CA ASP A 114 13.30 0.53 20.24
C ASP A 114 13.92 1.72 19.45
N ASP A 115 14.94 1.46 18.62
CA ASP A 115 15.60 2.48 17.79
C ASP A 115 14.96 2.63 16.40
N LEU A 116 14.06 1.73 16.02
CA LEU A 116 13.45 1.68 14.70
C LEU A 116 12.44 2.81 14.49
N ALA A 117 12.51 3.47 13.34
CA ALA A 117 11.50 4.46 12.99
C ALA A 117 10.13 3.82 12.76
N THR A 118 9.07 4.56 13.11
CA THR A 118 7.68 4.13 12.90
C THR A 118 6.89 5.18 12.14
N ALA A 119 6.02 4.76 11.24
CA ALA A 119 5.03 5.63 10.60
C ALA A 119 3.61 5.11 10.91
N ARG A 120 2.76 6.00 11.44
CA ARG A 120 1.36 5.72 11.72
C ARG A 120 0.47 6.51 10.77
N PHE A 121 -0.45 5.82 10.12
CA PHE A 121 -1.39 6.39 9.16
C PHE A 121 -2.81 6.02 9.57
N ARG A 122 -3.67 7.02 9.79
CA ARG A 122 -5.11 6.78 9.94
C ARG A 122 -5.79 7.08 8.62
N ILE A 123 -6.52 6.10 8.09
CA ILE A 123 -7.17 6.19 6.78
C ILE A 123 -8.65 5.87 6.88
N THR A 124 -9.43 6.52 6.01
CA THR A 124 -10.86 6.29 5.85
C THR A 124 -11.14 5.01 5.08
N GLN A 125 -12.37 4.52 5.16
CA GLN A 125 -12.84 3.40 4.34
C GLN A 125 -12.71 3.67 2.82
N SER A 126 -12.97 4.90 2.37
CA SER A 126 -12.77 5.29 0.97
C SER A 126 -11.30 5.24 0.53
N GLN A 127 -10.38 5.64 1.42
CA GLN A 127 -8.94 5.53 1.22
C GLN A 127 -8.48 4.07 1.16
N VAL A 128 -9.00 3.23 2.05
CA VAL A 128 -8.75 1.79 2.02
C VAL A 128 -9.19 1.20 0.68
N ALA A 129 -10.41 1.49 0.23
CA ALA A 129 -10.94 0.99 -1.04
C ALA A 129 -10.08 1.44 -2.24
N GLY A 130 -9.68 2.72 -2.26
CA GLY A 130 -8.78 3.27 -3.28
C GLY A 130 -7.41 2.60 -3.28
N PHE A 131 -6.81 2.47 -2.09
CA PHE A 131 -5.52 1.80 -1.90
C PHE A 131 -5.55 0.35 -2.36
N VAL A 132 -6.56 -0.43 -1.95
CA VAL A 132 -6.71 -1.85 -2.32
C VAL A 132 -6.80 -2.00 -3.84
N ALA A 133 -7.64 -1.19 -4.49
CA ALA A 133 -7.78 -1.21 -5.93
C ALA A 133 -6.45 -0.91 -6.63
N ARG A 134 -5.72 0.10 -6.15
CA ARG A 134 -4.42 0.49 -6.68
C ARG A 134 -3.35 -0.59 -6.46
N ALA A 135 -3.23 -1.12 -5.25
CA ALA A 135 -2.25 -2.13 -4.89
C ALA A 135 -2.38 -3.38 -5.77
N ARG A 136 -3.61 -3.85 -5.99
CA ARG A 136 -3.89 -4.97 -6.91
C ARG A 136 -3.38 -4.70 -8.32
N GLN A 137 -3.62 -3.49 -8.85
CA GLN A 137 -3.11 -3.10 -10.17
C GLN A 137 -1.58 -3.07 -10.21
N VAL A 138 -0.93 -2.44 -9.23
CA VAL A 138 0.54 -2.28 -9.20
C VAL A 138 1.25 -3.64 -9.08
N VAL A 139 0.72 -4.53 -8.22
CA VAL A 139 1.25 -5.89 -8.04
C VAL A 139 1.07 -6.74 -9.30
N ALA A 140 -0.07 -6.63 -9.99
CA ALA A 140 -0.37 -7.37 -11.21
C ALA A 140 0.35 -6.81 -12.46
N ALA A 141 0.66 -5.51 -12.50
CA ALA A 141 1.30 -4.84 -13.64
C ALA A 141 2.74 -5.31 -13.94
N GLY A 142 3.32 -6.17 -13.10
CA GLY A 142 4.61 -6.82 -13.37
C GLY A 142 4.48 -8.10 -14.19
N ARG A 143 3.26 -8.58 -14.45
CA ARG A 143 3.04 -9.83 -15.18
C ARG A 143 3.04 -9.57 -16.69
N PRO A 144 3.62 -10.48 -17.50
CA PRO A 144 3.56 -10.36 -18.95
C PRO A 144 2.10 -10.24 -19.42
N PRO A 145 1.80 -9.34 -20.37
CA PRO A 145 0.46 -9.21 -20.89
C PRO A 145 0.09 -10.45 -21.70
N CYS A 146 -1.16 -10.90 -21.58
CA CYS A 146 -1.69 -11.97 -22.41
C CYS A 146 -1.67 -11.55 -23.88
N ARG A 147 -1.09 -12.39 -24.75
CA ARG A 147 -1.06 -12.16 -26.21
C ARG A 147 -2.42 -12.07 -26.89
N TYR A 148 -3.50 -12.48 -26.22
CA TYR A 148 -4.85 -12.53 -26.79
C TYR A 148 -5.72 -11.36 -26.32
N CYS A 149 -5.79 -11.09 -25.01
CA CYS A 149 -6.66 -10.04 -24.45
C CYS A 149 -5.91 -8.85 -23.84
N GLY A 150 -4.59 -8.91 -23.72
CA GLY A 150 -3.77 -7.86 -23.10
C GLY A 150 -3.81 -7.83 -21.56
N ALA A 151 -4.68 -8.62 -20.90
CA ALA A 151 -4.72 -8.69 -19.44
C ALA A 151 -3.47 -9.36 -18.85
N PRO A 152 -3.04 -9.01 -17.62
CA PRO A 152 -1.96 -9.69 -16.92
C PRO A 152 -2.19 -11.20 -16.83
N LEU A 153 -1.17 -12.01 -17.14
CA LEU A 153 -1.24 -13.47 -16.97
C LEU A 153 -1.37 -13.87 -15.48
N ASN A 154 -1.63 -15.14 -15.19
CA ASN A 154 -1.61 -15.69 -13.82
C ASN A 154 -0.18 -15.75 -13.24
N ASP A 155 -0.04 -16.16 -11.97
CA ASP A 155 1.23 -16.07 -11.23
C ASP A 155 2.39 -16.90 -11.82
N ASP A 156 2.11 -18.02 -12.50
CA ASP A 156 3.12 -18.81 -13.21
C ASP A 156 3.36 -18.32 -14.66
N GLY A 157 2.58 -17.33 -15.12
CA GLY A 157 2.69 -16.75 -16.45
C GLY A 157 2.19 -17.65 -17.58
N THR A 158 1.47 -18.74 -17.28
CA THR A 158 1.09 -19.76 -18.28
C THR A 158 -0.33 -19.57 -18.82
N TRP A 159 -1.24 -18.95 -18.06
CA TRP A 159 -2.67 -18.90 -18.36
C TRP A 159 -3.28 -17.49 -18.24
N CYS A 160 -4.29 -17.22 -19.06
CA CYS A 160 -5.07 -15.98 -19.06
C CYS A 160 -6.34 -16.10 -18.19
N PRO A 161 -6.50 -15.31 -17.11
CA PRO A 161 -7.68 -15.37 -16.23
C PRO A 161 -9.01 -15.08 -16.94
N CYS A 162 -9.01 -14.30 -18.02
CA CYS A 162 -10.21 -13.97 -18.79
C CYS A 162 -10.69 -15.11 -19.72
N SER A 163 -9.96 -16.23 -19.79
CA SER A 163 -10.30 -17.39 -20.64
C SER A 163 -11.20 -18.42 -19.93
N ASN A 164 -11.85 -18.04 -18.82
CA ASN A 164 -12.73 -18.90 -18.03
C ASN A 164 -14.19 -18.44 -18.14
#